data_AF-A0A9P8BAP5-F1
#
_entry.id   AF-A0A9P8BAP5-F1
#
_cell.length_a   1.000
_cell.length_b   1.000
_cell.length_c   1.000
_cell.angle_alpha   90.00
_cell.angle_beta   90.00
_cell.angle_gamma   90.00
#
_symmetry.space_group_name_H-M   'P 1'
#
loop_
_entity.id
_entity.type
_entity.pdbx_description
1 polymer ?
#
loop_
_entity_poly.entity_id
_entity_poly.type
_entity_poly.pdbx_seq_one_letter_code
_entity_poly.pdbx_strand_id
1 'polypeptide(L)'
;VYNALVSVQWDTTAATFDASEAVRSITDKITAATGNTDIGYTNYADNVAAIKSKSDVYAKQAFGINYERMREVKKVYDPTGVFNKWFAVTPAE
;
A
#
# COMPACT_ATOMS: atom_id res chain seq x y z
N VAL A 1 -16.50 -7.19 8.59
CA VAL A 1 -15.21 -7.32 7.88
C VAL A 1 -14.13 -7.25 8.93
N TYR A 2 -13.24 -8.24 9.01
CA TYR A 2 -12.15 -8.25 9.97
C TYR A 2 -10.87 -7.78 9.29
N ASN A 3 -10.08 -7.00 10.00
CA ASN A 3 -8.78 -6.53 9.55
C ASN A 3 -7.70 -7.24 10.35
N ALA A 4 -6.63 -7.63 9.68
CA ALA A 4 -5.48 -8.27 10.31
C ALA A 4 -4.23 -7.39 10.14
N LEU A 5 -3.42 -7.32 11.19
CA LEU A 5 -2.09 -6.73 11.16
C LEU A 5 -1.08 -7.84 11.51
N VAL A 6 -0.10 -8.05 10.63
CA VAL A 6 1.01 -8.98 10.87
C VAL A 6 2.25 -8.15 11.21
N SER A 7 2.79 -8.34 12.41
CA SER A 7 4.00 -7.66 12.86
C SER A 7 4.98 -8.66 13.46
N VAL A 8 6.24 -8.55 13.09
CA VAL A 8 7.36 -9.26 13.72
C VAL A 8 8.30 -8.23 14.31
N GLN A 9 8.84 -8.53 15.49
CA GLN A 9 9.83 -7.71 16.18
C GLN A 9 11.10 -8.53 16.35
N TRP A 10 12.26 -7.88 16.26
CA TRP A 10 13.56 -8.52 16.37
C TRP A 10 14.59 -7.52 16.90
N ASP A 11 15.61 -8.03 17.57
CA ASP A 11 16.54 -7.19 18.36
C ASP A 11 17.75 -6.70 17.57
N THR A 12 18.11 -7.34 16.46
CA THR A 12 19.34 -7.04 15.70
C THR A 12 19.06 -6.68 14.25
N THR A 13 19.73 -5.66 13.72
CA THR A 13 19.55 -5.24 12.32
C THR A 13 19.88 -6.35 11.32
N ALA A 14 20.76 -7.30 11.67
CA ALA A 14 21.07 -8.47 10.86
C ALA A 14 19.85 -9.36 10.57
N ALA A 15 18.88 -9.43 11.49
CA ALA A 15 17.66 -10.24 11.33
C ALA A 15 16.57 -9.56 10.47
N THR A 16 16.81 -8.34 9.98
CA THR A 16 15.80 -7.55 9.23
C THR A 16 15.29 -8.28 7.98
N PHE A 17 16.18 -8.98 7.28
CA PHE A 17 15.82 -9.73 6.08
C PHE A 17 14.88 -10.88 6.43
N ASP A 18 15.29 -11.75 7.35
CA ASP A 18 14.52 -12.92 7.77
C ASP A 18 13.16 -12.52 8.36
N ALA A 19 13.12 -11.46 9.17
CA ALA A 19 11.89 -10.95 9.74
C ALA A 19 10.93 -10.39 8.68
N SER A 20 11.46 -9.70 7.65
CA SER A 20 10.66 -9.23 6.51
C SER A 20 10.09 -10.39 5.70
N GLU A 21 10.88 -11.45 5.51
CA GLU A 21 10.44 -12.67 4.81
C GLU A 21 9.34 -13.40 5.60
N ALA A 22 9.51 -13.53 6.92
CA ALA A 22 8.52 -14.16 7.80
C ALA A 22 7.16 -13.44 7.76
N VAL A 23 7.15 -12.11 7.88
CA VAL A 23 5.91 -11.31 7.78
C VAL A 23 5.23 -11.52 6.44
N ARG A 24 5.98 -11.51 5.34
CA ARG A 24 5.41 -11.73 3.99
C ARG A 24 4.83 -13.13 3.85
N SER A 25 5.56 -14.15 4.27
CA SER A 25 5.09 -15.54 4.22
C SER A 25 3.79 -15.75 4.99
N ILE A 26 3.67 -15.15 6.19
CA ILE A 26 2.43 -15.22 6.98
C ILE A 26 1.29 -14.46 6.28
N THR A 27 1.58 -13.25 5.78
CA THR A 27 0.58 -12.42 5.08
C THR A 27 0.05 -13.13 3.84
N ASP A 28 0.92 -13.72 3.02
CA ASP A 28 0.54 -14.46 1.81
C ASP A 28 -0.36 -15.66 2.14
N LYS A 29 -0.06 -16.40 3.22
CA LYS A 29 -0.88 -17.51 3.68
C LYS A 29 -2.27 -17.06 4.13
N ILE A 30 -2.38 -15.95 4.85
CA ILE A 30 -3.67 -15.38 5.30
C ILE A 30 -4.48 -14.92 4.09
N THR A 31 -3.86 -14.20 3.16
CA THR A 31 -4.51 -13.72 1.93
C THR A 31 -5.00 -14.88 1.07
N ALA A 32 -4.18 -15.92 0.88
CA ALA A 32 -4.56 -17.12 0.15
C ALA A 32 -5.72 -17.88 0.81
N ALA A 33 -5.73 -18.00 2.14
CA ALA A 33 -6.79 -18.68 2.88
C ALA A 33 -8.12 -17.93 2.86
N THR A 34 -8.09 -16.60 2.77
CA THR A 34 -9.28 -15.75 2.76
C THR A 34 -9.81 -15.47 1.35
N GLY A 35 -9.02 -15.75 0.31
CA GLY A 35 -9.33 -15.38 -1.07
C GLY A 35 -9.40 -13.86 -1.29
N ASN A 36 -8.88 -13.07 -0.35
CA ASN A 36 -8.92 -11.62 -0.42
C ASN A 36 -7.89 -11.12 -1.44
N THR A 37 -8.30 -10.23 -2.34
CA THR A 37 -7.42 -9.58 -3.32
C THR A 37 -7.11 -8.13 -2.98
N ASP A 38 -7.62 -7.63 -1.86
CA ASP A 38 -7.33 -6.29 -1.37
C ASP A 38 -5.85 -6.17 -0.99
N ILE A 39 -5.25 -5.06 -1.40
CA ILE A 39 -3.84 -4.74 -1.12
C ILE A 39 -3.60 -4.26 0.32
N GLY A 40 -4.62 -4.30 1.17
CA GLY A 40 -4.58 -3.86 2.57
C GLY A 40 -4.69 -2.35 2.75
N TYR A 41 -4.53 -1.90 4.00
CA TYR A 41 -4.57 -0.48 4.34
C TYR A 41 -3.23 0.19 4.06
N THR A 42 -3.26 1.27 3.29
CA THR A 42 -2.06 2.04 2.90
C THR A 42 -1.25 2.56 4.09
N ASN A 43 -1.89 2.83 5.23
CA ASN A 43 -1.23 3.24 6.48
C ASN A 43 -0.26 2.17 7.05
N TYR A 44 -0.43 0.90 6.67
CA TYR A 44 0.39 -0.23 7.13
C TYR A 44 1.16 -0.90 5.98
N ALA A 45 1.29 -0.21 4.85
CA ALA A 45 2.01 -0.75 3.72
C ALA A 45 3.51 -0.88 4.01
N ASP A 46 4.13 -1.98 3.55
CA ASP A 46 5.56 -2.18 3.70
C ASP A 46 6.36 -1.36 2.67
N ASN A 47 7.69 -1.29 2.87
CA ASN A 47 8.57 -0.57 1.96
C ASN A 47 8.53 -1.12 0.51
N VAL A 48 8.13 -2.37 0.31
CA VAL A 48 8.00 -2.99 -1.02
C VAL A 48 6.72 -2.52 -1.71
N ALA A 49 5.61 -2.44 -0.99
CA ALA A 49 4.38 -1.80 -1.44
C ALA A 49 4.65 -0.32 -1.78
N ALA A 50 5.42 0.39 -0.96
CA ALA A 50 5.83 1.76 -1.24
C ALA A 50 6.68 1.88 -2.54
N ILE A 51 7.56 0.92 -2.83
CA ILE A 51 8.32 0.87 -4.10
C ILE A 51 7.41 0.58 -5.29
N LYS A 52 6.48 -0.38 -5.16
CA LYS A 52 5.49 -0.74 -6.19
C LYS A 52 4.44 0.37 -6.40
N SER A 53 4.24 1.24 -5.42
CA SER A 53 3.26 2.32 -5.43
C SER A 53 3.55 3.52 -6.33
N LYS A 54 4.69 3.52 -7.03
CA LYS A 54 5.05 4.58 -7.97
C LYS A 54 4.16 4.60 -9.23
N SER A 55 3.30 3.59 -9.40
CA SER A 55 2.35 3.52 -10.51
C SER A 55 0.93 3.83 -10.06
N ASP A 56 0.16 4.40 -10.98
CA ASP A 56 -1.26 4.73 -10.82
C ASP A 56 -2.12 3.52 -10.41
N VAL A 57 -1.68 2.32 -10.80
CA VAL A 57 -2.33 1.04 -10.52
C VAL A 57 -2.53 0.81 -9.03
N TYR A 58 -1.53 1.13 -8.21
CA TYR A 58 -1.59 0.87 -6.78
C TYR A 58 -2.51 1.86 -6.07
N ALA A 59 -2.47 3.15 -6.45
CA ALA A 59 -3.38 4.16 -5.92
C ALA A 59 -4.83 3.82 -6.27
N LYS A 60 -5.09 3.33 -7.48
CA LYS A 60 -6.41 2.85 -7.91
C LYS A 60 -6.89 1.65 -7.10
N GLN A 61 -6.01 0.68 -6.80
CA GLN A 61 -6.35 -0.44 -5.92
C GLN A 61 -6.65 0.01 -4.49
N ALA A 62 -5.90 1.00 -3.97
CA ALA A 62 -6.04 1.47 -2.59
C ALA A 62 -7.33 2.25 -2.36
N PHE A 63 -7.71 3.09 -3.32
CA PHE A 63 -8.86 3.99 -3.20
C PHE A 63 -10.11 3.49 -3.91
N GLY A 64 -9.98 2.46 -4.76
CA GLY A 64 -11.10 1.79 -5.43
C GLY A 64 -12.01 2.78 -6.17
N ILE A 65 -13.31 2.72 -5.89
CA ILE A 65 -14.32 3.60 -6.51
C ILE A 65 -14.10 5.09 -6.21
N ASN A 66 -13.39 5.42 -5.13
CA ASN A 66 -13.12 6.82 -4.75
C ASN A 66 -11.96 7.43 -5.54
N TYR A 67 -11.20 6.61 -6.28
CA TYR A 67 -9.99 7.03 -6.96
C TYR A 67 -10.22 8.23 -7.89
N GLU A 68 -11.23 8.16 -8.76
CA GLU A 68 -11.51 9.25 -9.72
C GLU A 68 -11.84 10.57 -9.02
N ARG A 69 -12.63 10.52 -7.94
CA ARG A 69 -12.93 11.73 -7.16
C ARG A 69 -11.68 12.31 -6.51
N MET A 70 -10.74 11.47 -6.07
CA MET A 70 -9.45 11.93 -5.54
C MET A 70 -8.58 12.59 -6.61
N ARG A 71 -8.62 12.11 -7.86
CA ARG A 71 -7.91 12.74 -8.99
C ARG A 71 -8.44 14.15 -9.28
N GLU A 72 -9.75 14.35 -9.20
CA GLU A 72 -10.36 15.69 -9.34
C GLU A 72 -9.92 16.63 -8.21
N VAL A 73 -9.93 16.16 -6.96
CA VAL A 73 -9.45 16.93 -5.81
C VAL A 73 -7.97 17.29 -5.98
N LYS A 74 -7.16 16.32 -6.44
CA LYS A 74 -5.74 16.53 -6.72
C LYS A 74 -5.50 17.58 -7.79
N LYS A 75 -6.31 17.60 -8.86
CA LYS A 75 -6.26 18.64 -9.90
C LYS A 75 -6.49 20.04 -9.34
N VAL A 76 -7.40 20.19 -8.38
CA VAL A 76 -7.72 21.50 -7.78
C VAL A 76 -6.60 21.99 -6.86
N TYR A 77 -6.04 21.11 -6.03
CA TYR A 77 -5.15 21.51 -4.95
C TYR A 77 -3.65 21.23 -5.18
N ASP A 78 -3.31 20.32 -6.09
CA ASP A 78 -1.92 19.98 -6.43
C ASP A 78 -1.79 19.55 -7.91
N PRO A 79 -2.10 20.45 -8.86
CA PRO A 79 -2.07 20.14 -10.29
C PRO A 79 -0.67 19.79 -10.82
N THR A 80 0.40 20.25 -10.16
CA THR A 80 1.79 19.99 -10.56
C THR A 80 2.40 18.79 -9.84
N GLY A 81 1.67 18.15 -8.94
CA GLY A 81 2.10 16.93 -8.26
C GLY A 81 3.28 17.14 -7.30
N VAL A 82 3.30 18.25 -6.56
CA VAL A 82 4.29 18.54 -5.51
C VAL A 82 4.25 17.46 -4.42
N PHE A 83 3.06 16.98 -4.06
CA PHE A 83 2.88 15.94 -3.05
C PHE A 83 2.71 14.56 -3.71
N ASN A 84 3.82 13.86 -3.97
CA ASN A 84 3.85 12.64 -4.80
C ASN A 84 4.55 11.42 -4.17
N LYS A 85 4.69 11.38 -2.85
CA LYS A 85 5.27 10.23 -2.15
C LYS A 85 4.20 9.24 -1.74
N TRP A 86 4.50 7.96 -1.90
CA TRP A 86 3.73 6.79 -1.42
C TRP A 86 2.26 6.78 -1.86
N PHE A 87 1.91 5.92 -2.83
CA PHE A 87 0.54 5.79 -3.35
C PHE A 87 -0.01 7.10 -3.97
N ALA A 88 0.83 7.80 -4.73
CA ALA A 88 0.48 9.10 -5.28
C ALA A 88 -0.71 9.01 -6.23
N VAL A 89 -1.72 9.85 -5.98
CA VAL A 89 -2.86 10.03 -6.88
C VAL A 89 -2.44 10.97 -8.01
N THR A 90 -2.64 10.54 -9.25
CA THR A 90 -2.36 11.37 -10.43
C THR A 90 -3.52 12.35 -10.67
N PRO A 91 -3.27 13.66 -10.88
CA PRO A 91 -4.34 14.60 -11.21
C PRO A 91 -5.22 14.13 -12.38
N ALA A 92 -6.49 14.54 -12.36
CA ALA A 92 -7.37 14.38 -13.52
C ALA A 92 -6.89 15.25 -14.70
N GLU A 93 -7.09 14.78 -15.93
CA GLU A 93 -6.85 15.56 -17.15
C GLU A 93 -7.78 16.79 -17.21
#